data_AF-A0AA96R388-F1
#
_entry.id   AF-A0AA96R388-F1
#
_cell.length_a   1.000
_cell.length_b   1.000
_cell.length_c   1.000
_cell.angle_alpha   90.00
_cell.angle_beta   90.00
_cell.angle_gamma   90.00
#
_symmetry.space_group_name_H-M   'P 1'
#
loop_
_entity.id
_entity.type
_entity.pdbx_description
1 polymer ?
#
loop_
_entity_poly.entity_id
_entity_poly.type
_entity_poly.pdbx_seq_one_letter_code
_entity_poly.pdbx_strand_id
1 'polypeptide(L)'
;MRIQPRRQILDIWRSVIKSSYRDGTWVWGGREESNSLSDTEQLICLLYPATEVPALALESSDMMAEDAAQALELLGEPRTIPYRLVEIIEDYVERHTVDDEPGFGGGGYLSTGDDDKTPTTEQLAMGLVDAYSLSLTLCLAALGFLSVYKPQVVRRPALVTRIELLQRALSRRLTAAQIGLLRSFVVNTVGVDTEGDRKVRTAMLEMVNQGDDPDEVVVSRLRERLQRVRTLLLDDVRLGVSTDRTLEEETRLFEIGWGWGIVRNATDVVLDLDRCAFDRQPAIGAEVGVAVPRPYLYSTVLALDGINDLRSPRTRELNLLDEEQRRLAEALQIRWDLTQRYWSGIARFGKTWPLEDIPWRTSDGEESDYFSLLVSAVLVQDLEARQATDEDLNRAVAVFESLAQRGRITRRVTKDDRAVDMHVPGVRMTLVGSDEIGPLLYWHARDFAPLLLKRCLQAAALSANRAARDRLMRLAEMTMDHLDKRRIHDGDAPGLWDDPNEMLFPDGGLPAEKLPSWAMTERMVEALIAGSRTFQQEPLRSSGMRARAEEALHEAEHLLNRLLVDSDSDDTSARSAELIVIERRLSRAREVITEQPGTANALALAALLSLDEINVAQGDASRRT
;
A
#
# COMPACT_ATOMS: atom_id res chain seq x y z
N MET A 1 -20.50 -5.82 0.11
CA MET A 1 -20.06 -6.48 1.35
C MET A 1 -19.40 -5.43 2.21
N ARG A 2 -19.63 -5.43 3.53
CA ARG A 2 -18.95 -4.50 4.42
C ARG A 2 -17.49 -4.94 4.62
N ILE A 3 -16.54 -4.03 4.43
CA ILE A 3 -15.11 -4.30 4.67
C ILE A 3 -14.87 -4.44 6.17
N GLN A 4 -14.32 -5.58 6.59
CA GLN A 4 -14.03 -5.93 7.98
C GLN A 4 -12.58 -6.41 8.08
N PRO A 5 -11.59 -5.49 8.07
CA PRO A 5 -10.18 -5.86 7.86
C PRO A 5 -9.68 -6.94 8.80
N ARG A 6 -9.89 -6.79 10.11
CA ARG A 6 -9.47 -7.79 11.10
C ARG A 6 -10.02 -9.18 10.78
N ARG A 7 -11.34 -9.28 10.62
CA ARG A 7 -12.01 -10.56 10.37
C ARG A 7 -11.52 -11.18 9.06
N GLN A 8 -11.47 -10.39 8.00
CA GLN A 8 -11.08 -10.87 6.67
C GLN A 8 -9.60 -11.30 6.62
N ILE A 9 -8.71 -10.61 7.34
CA ILE A 9 -7.31 -11.03 7.49
C ILE A 9 -7.22 -12.36 8.25
N LEU A 10 -7.97 -12.53 9.34
CA LEU A 10 -8.01 -13.80 10.08
C LEU A 10 -8.58 -14.95 9.23
N ASP A 11 -9.57 -14.67 8.38
CA ASP A 11 -10.09 -15.65 7.43
C ASP A 11 -9.02 -16.03 6.39
N ILE A 12 -8.26 -15.05 5.88
CA ILE A 12 -7.11 -15.31 5.00
C ILE A 12 -6.06 -16.15 5.71
N TRP A 13 -5.68 -15.83 6.95
CA TRP A 13 -4.70 -16.61 7.71
C TRP A 13 -5.11 -18.07 7.86
N ARG A 14 -6.37 -18.35 8.20
CA ARG A 14 -6.87 -19.74 8.25
C ARG A 14 -6.68 -20.46 6.92
N SER A 15 -7.01 -19.79 5.82
CA SER A 15 -6.87 -20.35 4.48
C SER A 15 -5.41 -20.54 4.06
N VAL A 16 -4.52 -19.59 4.37
CA VAL A 16 -3.07 -19.68 4.14
C VAL A 16 -2.49 -20.86 4.90
N ILE A 17 -2.76 -20.98 6.20
CA ILE A 17 -2.20 -22.09 6.98
C ILE A 17 -2.76 -23.42 6.50
N LYS A 18 -4.05 -23.50 6.16
CA LYS A 18 -4.64 -24.72 5.60
C LYS A 18 -4.00 -25.12 4.27
N SER A 19 -3.71 -24.16 3.38
CA SER A 19 -3.10 -24.45 2.08
C SER A 19 -1.62 -24.79 2.18
N SER A 20 -0.91 -24.12 3.09
CA SER A 20 0.55 -24.02 3.10
C SER A 20 1.22 -24.75 4.25
N TYR A 21 0.49 -25.23 5.26
CA TYR A 21 1.06 -26.03 6.34
C TYR A 21 0.46 -27.44 6.33
N ARG A 22 1.21 -28.40 5.77
CA ARG A 22 0.79 -29.79 5.57
C ARG A 22 1.78 -30.74 6.21
N ASP A 23 1.27 -31.74 6.91
CA ASP A 23 2.06 -32.78 7.58
C ASP A 23 3.17 -32.23 8.49
N GLY A 24 2.90 -31.08 9.15
CA GLY A 24 3.84 -30.42 10.06
C GLY A 24 4.95 -29.61 9.37
N THR A 25 4.89 -29.46 8.05
CA THR A 25 5.87 -28.73 7.24
C THR A 25 5.22 -27.63 6.41
N TRP A 26 5.97 -26.56 6.15
CA TRP A 26 5.52 -25.50 5.27
C TRP A 26 5.75 -25.88 3.80
N VAL A 27 4.72 -25.68 2.98
CA VAL A 27 4.68 -25.97 1.55
C VAL A 27 4.63 -24.64 0.80
N TRP A 28 5.62 -24.46 -0.07
CA TRP A 28 5.77 -23.27 -0.92
C TRP A 28 5.12 -23.49 -2.28
N GLY A 29 4.86 -22.39 -2.98
CA GLY A 29 4.23 -22.39 -4.30
C GLY A 29 2.70 -22.30 -4.25
N GLY A 30 2.11 -22.14 -5.43
CA GLY A 30 0.67 -21.96 -5.61
C GLY A 30 0.30 -22.29 -7.04
N ARG A 31 -0.40 -21.38 -7.73
CA ARG A 31 -0.57 -21.46 -9.19
C ARG A 31 0.78 -21.41 -9.90
N GLU A 32 1.68 -20.56 -9.43
CA GLU A 32 3.06 -20.48 -9.90
C GLU A 32 3.95 -21.40 -9.05
N GLU A 33 4.98 -21.97 -9.67
CA GLU A 33 6.01 -22.73 -8.95
C GLU A 33 6.75 -21.83 -7.95
N SER A 34 7.24 -22.44 -6.87
CA SER A 34 7.99 -21.74 -5.82
C SER A 34 9.21 -21.02 -6.40
N ASN A 35 9.25 -19.72 -6.13
CA ASN A 35 10.33 -18.82 -6.47
C ASN A 35 10.42 -17.70 -5.43
N SER A 36 11.49 -16.91 -5.48
CA SER A 36 11.77 -15.86 -4.49
C SER A 36 10.61 -14.86 -4.35
N LEU A 37 9.99 -14.50 -5.46
CA LEU A 37 8.86 -13.57 -5.49
C LEU A 37 7.59 -14.20 -4.92
N SER A 38 7.16 -15.37 -5.42
CA SER A 38 5.92 -16.04 -4.96
C SER A 38 5.95 -16.37 -3.48
N ASP A 39 7.11 -16.82 -2.99
CA ASP A 39 7.26 -17.23 -1.60
C ASP A 39 7.31 -16.01 -0.66
N THR A 40 7.81 -14.88 -1.16
CA THR A 40 7.70 -13.58 -0.48
C THR A 40 6.23 -13.19 -0.30
N GLU A 41 5.45 -13.22 -1.39
CA GLU A 41 4.01 -12.89 -1.36
C GLU A 41 3.25 -13.78 -0.39
N GLN A 42 3.53 -15.08 -0.41
CA GLN A 42 2.95 -16.07 0.49
C GLN A 42 3.25 -15.74 1.96
N LEU A 43 4.50 -15.41 2.30
CA LEU A 43 4.90 -15.16 3.69
C LEU A 43 4.40 -13.79 4.21
N ILE A 44 4.34 -12.78 3.34
CA ILE A 44 3.79 -11.45 3.65
C ILE A 44 2.31 -11.54 4.06
N CYS A 45 1.54 -12.49 3.51
CA CYS A 45 0.15 -12.71 3.91
C CYS A 45 0.00 -12.96 5.43
N LEU A 46 1.03 -13.49 6.09
CA LEU A 46 1.07 -13.67 7.55
C LEU A 46 1.78 -12.51 8.25
N LEU A 47 3.01 -12.20 7.85
CA LEU A 47 3.88 -11.31 8.61
C LEU A 47 3.46 -9.85 8.51
N TYR A 48 3.03 -9.37 7.35
CA TYR A 48 2.75 -7.95 7.16
C TYR A 48 1.55 -7.48 7.98
N PRO A 49 0.40 -8.20 8.04
CA PRO A 49 -0.68 -7.83 8.94
C PRO A 49 -0.30 -7.93 10.41
N ALA A 50 0.49 -8.95 10.78
CA ALA A 50 0.91 -9.16 12.16
C ALA A 50 1.75 -7.98 12.68
N THR A 51 2.54 -7.34 11.81
CA THR A 51 3.36 -6.20 12.19
C THR A 51 2.69 -4.84 12.02
N GLU A 52 1.80 -4.70 11.04
CA GLU A 52 1.15 -3.42 10.72
C GLU A 52 -0.17 -3.18 11.46
N VAL A 53 -0.82 -4.24 11.94
CA VAL A 53 -2.08 -4.14 12.68
C VAL A 53 -1.82 -4.60 14.12
N PRO A 54 -1.67 -3.70 15.10
CA PRO A 54 -1.28 -4.07 16.47
C PRO A 54 -2.18 -5.12 17.11
N ALA A 55 -3.48 -5.12 16.78
CA ALA A 55 -4.43 -6.10 17.29
C ALA A 55 -4.21 -7.53 16.75
N LEU A 56 -3.40 -7.69 15.70
CA LEU A 56 -3.03 -8.95 15.06
C LEU A 56 -1.57 -9.37 15.38
N ALA A 57 -0.91 -8.69 16.32
CA ALA A 57 0.47 -9.00 16.71
C ALA A 57 0.65 -10.48 17.08
N LEU A 58 1.69 -11.10 16.52
CA LEU A 58 2.01 -12.53 16.71
C LEU A 58 3.29 -12.73 17.52
N GLU A 59 4.08 -11.68 17.72
CA GLU A 59 5.37 -11.74 18.42
C GLU A 59 5.25 -12.03 19.92
N SER A 60 4.10 -11.76 20.55
CA SER A 60 3.94 -11.89 22.01
C SER A 60 2.87 -12.91 22.38
N SER A 61 3.30 -14.08 22.85
CA SER A 61 2.37 -15.18 23.17
C SER A 61 1.37 -14.85 24.29
N ASP A 62 1.75 -13.96 25.21
CA ASP A 62 0.91 -13.59 26.36
C ASP A 62 -0.12 -12.50 26.01
N MET A 63 0.13 -11.74 24.94
CA MET A 63 -0.74 -10.65 24.47
C MET A 63 -1.46 -11.00 23.16
N MET A 64 -1.18 -12.18 22.59
CA MET A 64 -1.79 -12.65 21.34
C MET A 64 -3.31 -12.75 21.53
N ALA A 65 -4.05 -12.14 20.62
CA ALA A 65 -5.51 -12.22 20.65
C ALA A 65 -5.99 -13.66 20.40
N GLU A 66 -7.04 -14.07 21.10
CA GLU A 66 -7.57 -15.44 21.04
C GLU A 66 -8.01 -15.85 19.62
N ASP A 67 -8.66 -14.92 18.90
CA ASP A 67 -9.09 -15.13 17.51
C ASP A 67 -7.92 -15.21 16.53
N ALA A 68 -6.81 -14.51 16.79
CA ALA A 68 -5.56 -14.61 16.04
C ALA A 68 -4.86 -15.96 16.28
N ALA A 69 -4.79 -16.41 17.54
CA ALA A 69 -4.28 -17.74 17.87
C ALA A 69 -5.13 -18.85 17.22
N GLN A 70 -6.45 -18.73 17.27
CA GLN A 70 -7.37 -19.67 16.63
C GLN A 70 -7.20 -19.71 15.11
N ALA A 71 -6.97 -18.55 14.47
CA ALA A 71 -6.73 -18.51 13.03
C ALA A 71 -5.46 -19.28 12.59
N LEU A 72 -4.50 -19.43 13.51
CA LEU A 72 -3.22 -20.08 13.28
C LEU A 72 -3.07 -21.41 14.05
N GLU A 73 -4.17 -22.01 14.52
CA GLU A 73 -4.15 -23.18 15.41
C GLU A 73 -3.40 -24.39 14.84
N LEU A 74 -3.35 -24.54 13.52
CA LEU A 74 -2.60 -25.59 12.83
C LEU A 74 -1.08 -25.44 12.98
N LEU A 75 -0.56 -24.23 13.25
CA LEU A 75 0.84 -24.01 13.63
C LEU A 75 1.12 -24.38 15.09
N GLY A 76 0.07 -24.54 15.90
CA GLY A 76 0.12 -24.97 17.30
C GLY A 76 -0.46 -23.94 18.27
N GLU A 77 -0.17 -24.14 19.55
CA GLU A 77 -0.62 -23.26 20.64
C GLU A 77 0.03 -21.85 20.57
N PRO A 78 -0.54 -20.82 21.23
CA PRO A 78 -0.02 -19.44 21.23
C PRO A 78 1.48 -19.29 21.52
N ARG A 79 2.06 -20.18 22.34
CA ARG A 79 3.49 -20.18 22.67
C ARG A 79 4.38 -20.80 21.59
N THR A 80 3.81 -21.63 20.72
CA THR A 80 4.49 -22.37 19.66
C THR A 80 4.39 -21.63 18.33
N ILE A 81 3.30 -20.90 18.07
CA ILE A 81 3.11 -20.10 16.85
C ILE A 81 4.33 -19.22 16.52
N PRO A 82 4.87 -18.39 17.43
CA PRO A 82 5.99 -17.51 17.10
C PRO A 82 7.26 -18.30 16.77
N TYR A 83 7.48 -19.44 17.43
CA TYR A 83 8.61 -20.32 17.14
C TYR A 83 8.49 -20.95 15.75
N ARG A 84 7.30 -21.42 15.35
CA ARG A 84 7.07 -21.95 13.99
C ARG A 84 7.28 -20.89 12.91
N LEU A 85 6.89 -19.64 13.18
CA LEU A 85 7.17 -18.54 12.26
C LEU A 85 8.68 -18.33 12.07
N VAL A 86 9.50 -18.45 13.13
CA VAL A 86 10.98 -18.43 12.98
C VAL A 86 11.45 -19.54 12.04
N GLU A 87 10.93 -20.77 12.18
CA GLU A 87 11.31 -21.89 11.30
C GLU A 87 10.91 -21.66 9.84
N ILE A 88 9.72 -21.12 9.60
CA ILE A 88 9.23 -20.80 8.25
C ILE A 88 10.09 -19.70 7.60
N ILE A 89 10.44 -18.65 8.35
CA ILE A 89 11.27 -17.55 7.85
C ILE A 89 12.69 -18.04 7.53
N GLU A 90 13.25 -18.94 8.34
CA GLU A 90 14.55 -19.56 8.04
C GLU A 90 14.51 -20.40 6.78
N ASP A 91 13.51 -21.27 6.67
CA ASP A 91 13.30 -22.14 5.50
C ASP A 91 13.14 -21.30 4.21
N TYR A 92 12.50 -20.13 4.30
CA TYR A 92 12.45 -19.15 3.22
C TYR A 92 13.84 -18.56 2.88
N VAL A 93 14.56 -18.05 3.88
CA VAL A 93 15.88 -17.42 3.68
C VAL A 93 16.88 -18.43 3.10
N GLU A 94 16.88 -19.66 3.59
CA GLU A 94 17.76 -20.74 3.12
C GLU A 94 17.50 -21.10 1.66
N ARG A 95 16.23 -21.17 1.23
CA ARG A 95 15.89 -21.47 -0.18
C ARG A 95 16.30 -20.38 -1.14
N HIS A 96 16.18 -19.12 -0.72
CA HIS A 96 16.35 -17.96 -1.60
C HIS A 96 17.69 -17.24 -1.36
N THR A 97 18.69 -17.97 -0.86
CA THR A 97 20.08 -17.51 -0.70
C THR A 97 21.02 -18.51 -1.37
N VAL A 98 21.87 -18.04 -2.29
CA VAL A 98 22.87 -18.84 -3.00
C VAL A 98 24.23 -18.17 -2.84
N ASP A 99 25.26 -18.92 -2.43
CA ASP A 99 26.61 -18.40 -2.20
C ASP A 99 26.66 -17.17 -1.27
N ASP A 100 25.78 -17.19 -0.26
CA ASP A 100 25.54 -16.13 0.71
C ASP A 100 24.91 -14.84 0.13
N GLU A 101 24.41 -14.92 -1.10
CA GLU A 101 23.71 -13.82 -1.79
C GLU A 101 22.21 -14.09 -1.89
N PRO A 102 21.36 -13.12 -1.48
CA PRO A 102 19.91 -13.22 -1.65
C PRO A 102 19.51 -13.20 -3.13
N GLY A 103 18.68 -14.16 -3.54
CA GLY A 103 18.09 -14.20 -4.89
C GLY A 103 16.77 -13.44 -4.98
N PHE A 104 16.49 -12.83 -6.13
CA PHE A 104 15.27 -12.03 -6.40
C PHE A 104 14.55 -12.45 -7.68
N GLY A 105 14.78 -13.70 -8.13
CA GLY A 105 14.22 -14.25 -9.36
C GLY A 105 12.69 -14.31 -9.35
N GLY A 106 12.08 -13.91 -10.47
CA GLY A 106 10.64 -13.94 -10.69
C GLY A 106 10.08 -15.31 -11.12
N GLY A 107 10.92 -16.26 -11.53
CA GLY A 107 10.49 -17.63 -11.85
C GLY A 107 9.32 -17.69 -12.84
N GLY A 108 8.30 -18.48 -12.50
CA GLY A 108 7.13 -18.76 -13.34
C GLY A 108 6.27 -17.55 -13.73
N TYR A 109 6.47 -16.39 -13.07
CA TYR A 109 5.81 -15.15 -13.48
C TYR A 109 6.31 -14.61 -14.84
N LEU A 110 7.49 -15.04 -15.29
CA LEU A 110 8.07 -14.62 -16.56
C LEU A 110 7.56 -15.52 -17.70
N SER A 111 6.98 -14.88 -18.71
CA SER A 111 6.43 -15.57 -19.89
C SER A 111 7.13 -15.12 -21.17
N THR A 112 7.07 -15.94 -22.21
CA THR A 112 7.52 -15.60 -23.56
C THR A 112 6.31 -15.31 -24.44
N GLY A 113 6.54 -14.66 -25.59
CA GLY A 113 5.46 -14.37 -26.55
C GLY A 113 5.17 -15.51 -27.53
N ASP A 114 5.92 -16.59 -27.44
CA ASP A 114 5.92 -17.73 -28.35
C ASP A 114 5.93 -18.99 -27.48
N ASP A 115 4.83 -19.75 -27.52
CA ASP A 115 4.60 -20.91 -26.65
C ASP A 115 5.69 -22.00 -26.84
N ASP A 116 6.40 -21.99 -27.98
CA ASP A 116 7.50 -22.92 -28.26
C ASP A 116 8.84 -22.52 -27.61
N LYS A 117 8.91 -21.32 -27.00
CA LYS A 117 10.12 -20.81 -26.34
C LYS A 117 9.91 -20.72 -24.84
N THR A 118 10.80 -21.32 -24.06
CA THR A 118 10.81 -21.19 -22.60
C THR A 118 11.88 -20.18 -22.14
N PRO A 119 11.65 -19.43 -21.06
CA PRO A 119 12.70 -18.61 -20.45
C PRO A 119 13.91 -19.45 -20.06
N THR A 120 15.11 -18.88 -20.16
CA THR A 120 16.36 -19.54 -19.71
C THR A 120 16.48 -19.52 -18.18
N THR A 121 17.34 -20.37 -17.61
CA THR A 121 17.59 -20.35 -16.15
C THR A 121 18.13 -19.00 -15.66
N GLU A 122 18.98 -18.36 -16.45
CA GLU A 122 19.49 -17.01 -16.16
C GLU A 122 18.34 -15.99 -16.15
N GLN A 123 17.43 -16.06 -17.11
CA GLN A 123 16.26 -15.20 -17.18
C GLN A 123 15.30 -15.39 -16.00
N LEU A 124 15.08 -16.63 -15.56
CA LEU A 124 14.22 -16.95 -14.41
C LEU A 124 14.81 -16.46 -13.08
N ALA A 125 16.14 -16.35 -13.00
CA ALA A 125 16.87 -15.86 -11.84
C ALA A 125 17.00 -14.32 -11.77
N MET A 126 16.64 -13.60 -12.84
CA MET A 126 16.77 -12.15 -12.89
C MET A 126 15.97 -11.46 -11.79
N GLY A 127 16.60 -10.50 -11.12
CA GLY A 127 15.96 -9.65 -10.14
C GLY A 127 14.97 -8.67 -10.77
N LEU A 128 13.78 -8.59 -10.17
CA LEU A 128 12.70 -7.69 -10.58
C LEU A 128 12.45 -6.63 -9.51
N VAL A 129 12.03 -5.43 -9.93
CA VAL A 129 11.65 -4.37 -8.99
C VAL A 129 10.52 -4.80 -8.05
N ASP A 130 9.59 -5.64 -8.50
CA ASP A 130 8.54 -6.22 -7.65
C ASP A 130 9.15 -7.05 -6.51
N ALA A 131 10.10 -7.93 -6.83
CA ALA A 131 10.80 -8.76 -5.86
C ALA A 131 11.65 -7.95 -4.88
N TYR A 132 12.34 -6.91 -5.35
CA TYR A 132 13.07 -6.01 -4.45
C TYR A 132 12.11 -5.25 -3.52
N SER A 133 11.01 -4.72 -4.06
CA SER A 133 10.02 -3.96 -3.30
C SER A 133 9.37 -4.80 -2.20
N LEU A 134 8.81 -5.98 -2.56
CA LEU A 134 8.23 -6.89 -1.58
C LEU A 134 9.25 -7.42 -0.57
N SER A 135 10.52 -7.58 -0.97
CA SER A 135 11.57 -7.95 -0.03
C SER A 135 11.85 -6.88 1.02
N LEU A 136 11.66 -5.58 0.73
CA LEU A 136 11.70 -4.55 1.77
C LEU A 136 10.61 -4.80 2.81
N THR A 137 9.36 -4.98 2.36
CA THR A 137 8.20 -5.23 3.23
C THR A 137 8.39 -6.48 4.08
N LEU A 138 8.77 -7.61 3.44
CA LEU A 138 9.00 -8.87 4.15
C LEU A 138 10.12 -8.76 5.18
N CYS A 139 11.28 -8.23 4.79
CA CYS A 139 12.42 -8.14 5.70
C CYS A 139 12.12 -7.24 6.89
N LEU A 140 11.46 -6.10 6.68
CA LEU A 140 11.06 -5.20 7.77
C LEU A 140 10.04 -5.84 8.71
N ALA A 141 9.03 -6.53 8.16
CA ALA A 141 8.06 -7.27 8.96
C ALA A 141 8.73 -8.38 9.79
N ALA A 142 9.59 -9.19 9.15
CA ALA A 142 10.32 -10.26 9.83
C ALA A 142 11.30 -9.71 10.89
N LEU A 143 12.11 -8.69 10.57
CA LEU A 143 13.03 -8.07 11.52
C LEU A 143 12.27 -7.43 12.70
N GLY A 144 11.13 -6.79 12.44
CA GLY A 144 10.25 -6.23 13.46
C GLY A 144 9.70 -7.31 14.39
N PHE A 145 9.16 -8.40 13.83
CA PHE A 145 8.70 -9.56 14.58
C PHE A 145 9.81 -10.16 15.45
N LEU A 146 10.99 -10.43 14.87
CA LEU A 146 12.12 -11.04 15.58
C LEU A 146 12.66 -10.14 16.69
N SER A 147 12.68 -8.81 16.48
CA SER A 147 13.16 -7.85 17.46
C SER A 147 12.29 -7.81 18.72
N VAL A 148 10.98 -8.03 18.58
CA VAL A 148 10.06 -8.10 19.74
C VAL A 148 9.97 -9.51 20.33
N TYR A 149 10.15 -10.56 19.52
CA TYR A 149 10.12 -11.94 20.01
C TYR A 149 11.39 -12.34 20.76
N LYS A 150 12.57 -11.92 20.29
CA LYS A 150 13.89 -12.29 20.87
C LYS A 150 13.99 -12.02 22.39
N PRO A 151 13.58 -10.85 22.93
CA PRO A 151 13.60 -10.60 24.37
C PRO A 151 12.75 -11.58 25.20
N GLN A 152 11.67 -12.10 24.62
CA GLN A 152 10.74 -13.01 25.31
C GLN A 152 11.31 -14.42 25.48
N VAL A 153 12.26 -14.80 24.63
CA VAL A 153 12.91 -16.12 24.64
C VAL A 153 14.33 -16.09 25.19
N VAL A 154 14.73 -15.04 25.90
CA VAL A 154 16.08 -14.86 26.48
C VAL A 154 16.55 -16.04 27.32
N ARG A 155 15.63 -16.79 27.93
CA ARG A 155 15.92 -18.00 28.72
C ARG A 155 16.24 -19.24 27.87
N ARG A 156 16.22 -19.15 26.53
CA ARG A 156 16.50 -20.22 25.57
C ARG A 156 17.70 -19.81 24.68
N PRO A 157 18.95 -19.94 25.14
CA PRO A 157 20.13 -19.42 24.44
C PRO A 157 20.25 -19.90 22.98
N ALA A 158 19.97 -21.18 22.71
CA ALA A 158 20.02 -21.72 21.35
C ALA A 158 19.02 -21.03 20.40
N LEU A 159 17.82 -20.71 20.88
CA LEU A 159 16.83 -19.98 20.08
C LEU A 159 17.22 -18.51 19.87
N VAL A 160 17.85 -17.89 20.87
CA VAL A 160 18.39 -16.52 20.73
C VAL A 160 19.46 -16.47 19.64
N THR A 161 20.41 -17.41 19.64
CA THR A 161 21.45 -17.51 18.59
C THR A 161 20.84 -17.75 17.21
N ARG A 162 19.85 -18.63 17.14
CA ARG A 162 19.09 -18.93 15.92
C ARG A 162 18.44 -17.65 15.35
N ILE A 163 17.75 -16.87 16.19
CA ILE A 163 17.15 -15.58 15.81
C ILE A 163 18.23 -14.57 15.36
N GLU A 164 19.39 -14.51 16.02
CA GLU A 164 20.47 -13.58 15.64
C GLU A 164 21.09 -13.87 14.27
N LEU A 165 21.22 -15.16 13.91
CA LEU A 165 21.67 -15.58 12.59
C LEU A 165 20.63 -15.21 11.53
N LEU A 166 19.35 -15.47 11.82
CA LEU A 166 18.25 -15.13 10.95
C LEU A 166 18.13 -13.61 10.72
N GLN A 167 18.26 -12.80 11.78
CA GLN A 167 18.28 -11.34 11.68
C GLN A 167 19.40 -10.84 10.77
N ARG A 168 20.61 -11.45 10.84
CA ARG A 168 21.72 -11.10 9.94
C ARG A 168 21.41 -11.44 8.49
N ALA A 169 20.86 -12.61 8.22
CA ALA A 169 20.51 -13.01 6.85
C ALA A 169 19.39 -12.14 6.25
N LEU A 170 18.35 -11.82 7.04
CA LEU A 170 17.31 -10.87 6.65
C LEU A 170 17.86 -9.46 6.41
N SER A 171 18.82 -9.01 7.23
CA SER A 171 19.51 -7.73 7.04
C SER A 171 20.28 -7.70 5.71
N ARG A 172 21.00 -8.77 5.35
CA ARG A 172 21.64 -8.88 4.02
C ARG A 172 20.64 -8.80 2.88
N ARG A 173 19.51 -9.52 2.97
CA ARG A 173 18.43 -9.44 1.97
C ARG A 173 17.83 -8.04 1.87
N LEU A 174 17.60 -7.37 3.00
CA LEU A 174 17.10 -5.99 3.03
C LEU A 174 18.06 -5.04 2.32
N THR A 175 19.35 -5.13 2.63
CA THR A 175 20.40 -4.31 1.99
C THR A 175 20.48 -4.60 0.49
N ALA A 176 20.45 -5.86 0.06
CA ALA A 176 20.45 -6.24 -1.35
C ALA A 176 19.22 -5.71 -2.10
N ALA A 177 18.03 -5.78 -1.49
CA ALA A 177 16.80 -5.23 -2.06
C ALA A 177 16.87 -3.70 -2.22
N GLN A 178 17.42 -2.98 -1.23
CA GLN A 178 17.65 -1.53 -1.34
C GLN A 178 18.61 -1.19 -2.49
N ILE A 179 19.69 -1.96 -2.66
CA ILE A 179 20.63 -1.80 -3.79
C ILE A 179 19.91 -2.05 -5.12
N GLY A 180 19.15 -3.15 -5.23
CA GLY A 180 18.37 -3.47 -6.43
C GLY A 180 17.44 -2.33 -6.83
N LEU A 181 16.72 -1.72 -5.88
CA LEU A 181 15.88 -0.55 -6.13
C LEU A 181 16.68 0.69 -6.53
N LEU A 182 17.82 0.96 -5.91
CA LEU A 182 18.68 2.11 -6.27
C LEU A 182 19.19 1.98 -7.70
N ARG A 183 19.64 0.78 -8.08
CA ARG A 183 20.19 0.47 -9.41
C ARG A 183 19.12 0.26 -10.50
N SER A 184 17.85 0.15 -10.10
CA SER A 184 16.71 0.10 -11.02
C SER A 184 16.08 1.49 -11.27
N PHE A 185 16.52 2.54 -10.55
CA PHE A 185 16.03 3.89 -10.75
C PHE A 185 16.55 4.51 -12.05
N VAL A 186 15.67 5.17 -12.79
CA VAL A 186 15.95 5.75 -14.10
C VAL A 186 15.50 7.20 -14.16
N VAL A 187 16.34 8.02 -14.78
CA VAL A 187 15.97 9.31 -15.37
C VAL A 187 16.21 9.19 -16.87
N ASN A 188 15.14 9.20 -17.66
CA ASN A 188 15.23 9.11 -19.11
C ASN A 188 14.99 10.51 -19.71
N THR A 189 15.99 11.04 -20.42
CA THR A 189 15.92 12.35 -21.09
C THR A 189 15.52 12.15 -22.56
N VAL A 190 14.55 12.94 -23.02
CA VAL A 190 13.96 12.81 -24.35
C VAL A 190 14.26 14.07 -25.16
N GLY A 191 15.10 13.90 -26.18
CA GLY A 191 15.53 14.96 -27.08
C GLY A 191 14.72 15.04 -28.38
N VAL A 192 15.38 15.55 -29.42
CA VAL A 192 14.86 15.61 -30.81
C VAL A 192 15.81 14.96 -31.81
N ASP A 193 16.90 14.38 -31.32
CA ASP A 193 18.04 13.95 -32.12
C ASP A 193 17.68 12.74 -32.98
N THR A 194 17.05 11.74 -32.37
CA THR A 194 16.65 10.51 -33.05
C THR A 194 15.17 10.48 -33.42
N GLU A 195 14.81 9.62 -34.36
CA GLU A 195 13.40 9.35 -34.69
C GLU A 195 12.64 8.73 -33.51
N GLY A 196 13.33 7.93 -32.69
CA GLY A 196 12.78 7.40 -31.44
C GLY A 196 12.43 8.54 -30.47
N ASP A 197 13.37 9.45 -30.22
CA ASP A 197 13.17 10.57 -29.29
C ASP A 197 12.01 11.46 -29.73
N ARG A 198 11.90 11.75 -31.05
CA ARG A 198 10.78 12.54 -31.58
C ARG A 198 9.44 11.88 -31.32
N LYS A 199 9.32 10.56 -31.53
CA LYS A 199 8.08 9.82 -31.25
C LYS A 199 7.72 9.84 -29.76
N VAL A 200 8.69 9.58 -28.89
CA VAL A 200 8.50 9.61 -27.44
C VAL A 200 8.09 11.00 -26.98
N ARG A 201 8.77 12.04 -27.49
CA ARG A 201 8.46 13.45 -27.19
C ARG A 201 7.04 13.80 -27.62
N THR A 202 6.63 13.40 -28.83
CA THR A 202 5.26 13.63 -29.32
C THR A 202 4.24 12.93 -28.42
N ALA A 203 4.46 11.65 -28.07
CA ALA A 203 3.56 10.92 -27.18
C ALA A 203 3.43 11.59 -25.80
N MET A 204 4.53 12.08 -25.22
CA MET A 204 4.50 12.82 -23.96
C MET A 204 3.70 14.12 -24.07
N LEU A 205 3.89 14.88 -25.15
CA LEU A 205 3.19 16.15 -25.36
C LEU A 205 1.70 15.95 -25.64
N GLU A 206 1.33 14.98 -26.46
CA GLU A 206 -0.06 14.62 -26.70
C GLU A 206 -0.77 14.23 -25.41
N MET A 207 -0.10 13.46 -24.54
CA MET A 207 -0.66 13.07 -23.25
C MET A 207 -0.89 14.27 -22.32
N VAL A 208 0.07 15.20 -22.21
CA VAL A 208 -0.08 16.35 -21.29
C VAL A 208 -0.94 17.49 -21.86
N ASN A 209 -1.04 17.62 -23.18
CA ASN A 209 -1.65 18.77 -23.83
C ASN A 209 -3.16 18.59 -24.03
N GLN A 210 -3.91 18.71 -22.95
CA GLN A 210 -5.37 18.58 -22.94
C GLN A 210 -6.10 19.83 -23.49
N GLY A 211 -5.37 20.88 -23.86
CA GLY A 211 -5.92 22.17 -24.28
C GLY A 211 -5.65 22.54 -25.74
N ASP A 212 -4.97 21.69 -26.50
CA ASP A 212 -4.51 21.95 -27.86
C ASP A 212 -3.64 23.23 -27.98
N ASP A 213 -2.86 23.52 -26.92
CA ASP A 213 -1.89 24.61 -26.93
C ASP A 213 -0.70 24.27 -27.85
N PRO A 214 0.02 25.24 -28.44
CA PRO A 214 1.22 24.94 -29.22
C PRO A 214 2.32 24.25 -28.39
N ASP A 215 3.00 23.25 -28.96
CA ASP A 215 4.07 22.45 -28.32
C ASP A 215 5.06 23.29 -27.51
N GLU A 216 5.55 24.40 -28.06
CA GLU A 216 6.54 25.26 -27.40
C GLU A 216 6.01 25.86 -26.08
N VAL A 217 4.71 26.20 -26.04
CA VAL A 217 4.04 26.73 -24.86
C VAL A 217 3.90 25.62 -23.81
N VAL A 218 3.51 24.41 -24.23
CA VAL A 218 3.38 23.25 -23.35
C VAL A 218 4.72 22.89 -22.73
N VAL A 219 5.79 22.81 -23.53
CA VAL A 219 7.16 22.55 -23.07
C VAL A 219 7.62 23.60 -22.06
N SER A 220 7.38 24.89 -22.34
CA SER A 220 7.76 25.98 -21.44
C SER A 220 7.06 25.88 -20.08
N ARG A 221 5.75 25.60 -20.07
CA ARG A 221 4.97 25.42 -18.84
C ARG A 221 5.36 24.16 -18.07
N LEU A 222 5.62 23.04 -18.78
CA LEU A 222 6.14 21.82 -18.17
C LEU A 222 7.49 22.06 -17.51
N ARG A 223 8.37 22.81 -18.17
CA ARG A 223 9.67 23.21 -17.61
C ARG A 223 9.49 23.97 -16.31
N GLU A 224 8.66 25.00 -16.29
CA GLU A 224 8.39 25.78 -15.08
C GLU A 224 7.83 24.89 -13.96
N ARG A 225 6.86 24.02 -14.28
CA ARG A 225 6.23 23.10 -13.33
C ARG A 225 7.22 22.11 -12.73
N LEU A 226 8.14 21.58 -13.53
CA LEU A 226 9.10 20.54 -13.15
C LEU A 226 10.48 21.09 -12.77
N GLN A 227 10.67 22.41 -12.78
CA GLN A 227 11.97 23.04 -12.53
C GLN A 227 12.59 22.58 -11.21
N ARG A 228 11.78 22.51 -10.14
CA ARG A 228 12.25 22.05 -8.83
C ARG A 228 12.72 20.59 -8.84
N VAL A 229 12.03 19.72 -9.59
CA VAL A 229 12.43 18.32 -9.75
C VAL A 229 13.74 18.25 -10.51
N ARG A 230 13.85 18.98 -11.63
CA ARG A 230 15.06 19.05 -12.46
C ARG A 230 16.28 19.54 -11.66
N THR A 231 16.16 20.64 -10.92
CA THR A 231 17.26 21.17 -10.10
C THR A 231 17.76 20.15 -9.08
N LEU A 232 16.85 19.48 -8.36
CA LEU A 232 17.23 18.46 -7.38
C LEU A 232 17.87 17.22 -8.02
N LEU A 233 17.43 16.84 -9.23
CA LEU A 233 18.05 15.76 -9.98
C LEU A 233 19.50 16.08 -10.40
N LEU A 234 19.78 17.35 -10.73
CA LEU A 234 21.12 17.80 -11.13
C LEU A 234 22.06 17.99 -9.94
N ASP A 235 21.55 18.48 -8.81
CA ASP A 235 22.37 18.84 -7.64
C ASP A 235 22.77 17.63 -6.78
N ASP A 236 21.99 16.54 -6.80
CA ASP A 236 22.21 15.43 -5.87
C ASP A 236 23.09 14.32 -6.45
N VAL A 237 24.38 14.40 -6.08
CA VAL A 237 25.41 13.38 -6.37
C VAL A 237 25.02 11.98 -5.86
N ARG A 238 24.17 11.87 -4.82
CA ARG A 238 23.68 10.58 -4.28
C ARG A 238 22.65 9.91 -5.17
N LEU A 239 22.14 10.62 -6.19
CA LEU A 239 21.24 10.03 -7.16
C LEU A 239 21.94 9.06 -8.10
N GLY A 240 23.28 9.08 -8.19
CA GLY A 240 24.05 8.12 -8.98
C GLY A 240 23.57 8.00 -10.44
N VAL A 241 22.71 8.92 -10.88
CA VAL A 241 22.38 9.12 -12.27
C VAL A 241 23.64 9.77 -12.79
N SER A 242 24.36 9.07 -13.66
CA SER A 242 25.51 9.64 -14.36
C SER A 242 25.15 11.06 -14.76
N THR A 243 26.04 12.01 -14.51
CA THR A 243 25.92 13.44 -14.83
C THR A 243 25.64 13.61 -16.32
N ASP A 244 24.39 13.36 -16.68
CA ASP A 244 23.94 13.33 -18.05
C ASP A 244 23.71 14.77 -18.41
N ARG A 245 24.71 15.34 -19.09
CA ARG A 245 24.70 16.72 -19.58
C ARG A 245 23.45 17.01 -20.42
N THR A 246 22.76 15.98 -20.89
CA THR A 246 21.46 16.10 -21.58
C THR A 246 20.34 16.61 -20.66
N LEU A 247 20.37 16.37 -19.34
CA LEU A 247 19.35 16.92 -18.42
C LEU A 247 19.52 18.42 -18.19
N GLU A 248 20.73 18.96 -18.41
CA GLU A 248 21.01 20.40 -18.38
C GLU A 248 20.37 21.13 -19.58
N GLU A 249 20.11 20.42 -20.69
CA GLU A 249 19.49 20.99 -21.88
C GLU A 249 18.00 21.29 -21.63
N GLU A 250 17.69 22.58 -21.46
CA GLU A 250 16.35 23.01 -21.05
C GLU A 250 15.22 22.64 -22.02
N THR A 251 15.56 22.38 -23.29
CA THR A 251 14.63 22.00 -24.37
C THR A 251 14.24 20.52 -24.35
N ARG A 252 14.96 19.67 -23.60
CA ARG A 252 14.62 18.25 -23.48
C ARG A 252 13.50 18.04 -22.47
N LEU A 253 12.62 17.09 -22.80
CA LEU A 253 11.69 16.52 -21.81
C LEU A 253 12.42 15.41 -21.04
N PHE A 254 11.83 14.97 -19.93
CA PHE A 254 12.36 13.83 -19.20
C PHE A 254 11.23 13.10 -18.47
N GLU A 255 11.47 11.84 -18.15
CA GLU A 255 10.64 11.00 -17.30
C GLU A 255 11.50 10.32 -16.24
N ILE A 256 10.92 10.08 -15.06
CA ILE A 256 11.63 9.46 -13.93
C ILE A 256 10.80 8.36 -13.28
N GLY A 257 11.48 7.35 -12.76
CA GLY A 257 10.85 6.24 -12.06
C GLY A 257 11.77 5.05 -11.99
N TRP A 258 11.20 3.85 -11.97
CA TRP A 258 11.95 2.59 -11.91
C TRP A 258 11.75 1.79 -13.18
N GLY A 259 12.85 1.23 -13.71
CA GLY A 259 12.78 0.19 -14.74
C GLY A 259 12.19 -1.10 -14.18
N TRP A 260 12.06 -2.14 -15.02
CA TRP A 260 11.53 -3.43 -14.56
C TRP A 260 12.52 -4.24 -13.70
N GLY A 261 13.81 -3.95 -13.82
CA GLY A 261 14.92 -4.55 -13.06
C GLY A 261 16.15 -3.64 -13.10
N ILE A 262 17.33 -4.18 -12.77
CA ILE A 262 18.58 -3.41 -12.78
C ILE A 262 18.91 -2.95 -14.20
N VAL A 263 19.21 -1.67 -14.32
CA VAL A 263 19.44 -0.98 -15.59
C VAL A 263 20.86 -1.24 -16.07
N ARG A 264 21.06 -1.48 -17.38
CA ARG A 264 22.37 -1.89 -17.97
C ARG A 264 23.56 -1.01 -17.58
N ASN A 265 23.33 0.29 -17.41
CA ASN A 265 24.35 1.27 -17.06
C ASN A 265 24.12 1.86 -15.66
N ALA A 266 23.49 1.10 -14.77
CA ALA A 266 23.28 1.53 -13.39
C ALA A 266 24.62 1.69 -12.68
N THR A 267 24.79 2.84 -12.03
CA THR A 267 25.97 3.13 -11.22
C THR A 267 26.14 2.09 -10.11
N ASP A 268 27.39 1.66 -9.92
CA ASP A 268 27.74 0.71 -8.87
C ASP A 268 27.45 1.28 -7.48
N VAL A 269 26.99 0.41 -6.59
CA VAL A 269 26.74 0.74 -5.19
C VAL A 269 27.77 0.02 -4.34
N VAL A 270 28.71 0.78 -3.79
CA VAL A 270 29.72 0.28 -2.86
C VAL A 270 29.21 0.44 -1.43
N LEU A 271 29.29 -0.64 -0.65
CA LEU A 271 28.93 -0.65 0.77
C LEU A 271 30.14 -0.39 1.66
N ASP A 272 29.92 0.24 2.81
CA ASP A 272 30.86 0.17 3.93
C ASP A 272 30.66 -1.16 4.68
N LEU A 273 31.57 -2.12 4.46
CA LEU A 273 31.47 -3.47 5.03
C LEU A 273 31.61 -3.49 6.56
N ASP A 274 32.21 -2.46 7.18
CA ASP A 274 32.31 -2.37 8.64
C ASP A 274 30.97 -2.00 9.30
N ARG A 275 29.98 -1.60 8.50
CA ARG A 275 28.71 -1.01 8.94
C ARG A 275 27.47 -1.75 8.45
N CYS A 276 27.64 -2.91 7.82
CA CYS A 276 26.53 -3.70 7.30
C CYS A 276 26.70 -5.20 7.60
N ALA A 277 25.68 -5.99 7.25
CA ALA A 277 25.66 -7.44 7.50
C ALA A 277 26.45 -8.28 6.46
N PHE A 278 27.14 -7.66 5.50
CA PHE A 278 27.91 -8.35 4.47
C PHE A 278 29.40 -8.42 4.81
N ASP A 279 30.00 -9.59 4.60
CA ASP A 279 31.44 -9.80 4.77
C ASP A 279 32.26 -9.40 3.51
N ARG A 280 31.58 -9.23 2.36
CA ARG A 280 32.14 -8.85 1.07
C ARG A 280 31.16 -7.97 0.29
N GLN A 281 31.65 -7.24 -0.71
CA GLN A 281 30.74 -6.51 -1.61
C GLN A 281 29.80 -7.52 -2.30
N PRO A 282 28.47 -7.31 -2.25
CA PRO A 282 27.52 -8.20 -2.87
C PRO A 282 27.50 -8.00 -4.39
N ALA A 283 27.26 -9.06 -5.17
CA ALA A 283 27.32 -8.97 -6.64
C ALA A 283 26.28 -7.99 -7.19
N ILE A 284 25.08 -7.93 -6.57
CA ILE A 284 24.02 -6.97 -6.92
C ILE A 284 24.49 -5.51 -6.88
N GLY A 285 25.56 -5.18 -6.17
CA GLY A 285 26.16 -3.85 -6.14
C GLY A 285 26.83 -3.42 -7.44
N ALA A 286 27.30 -4.37 -8.26
CA ALA A 286 28.10 -4.11 -9.46
C ALA A 286 27.78 -5.01 -10.67
N GLU A 287 26.82 -5.94 -10.55
CA GLU A 287 26.40 -6.80 -11.66
C GLU A 287 25.85 -5.97 -12.83
N VAL A 288 26.09 -6.43 -14.06
CA VAL A 288 25.60 -5.72 -15.25
C VAL A 288 24.08 -5.87 -15.33
N GLY A 289 23.36 -4.76 -15.36
CA GLY A 289 21.91 -4.77 -15.53
C GLY A 289 21.49 -5.26 -16.91
N VAL A 290 20.23 -5.63 -17.06
CA VAL A 290 19.64 -6.11 -18.33
C VAL A 290 18.56 -5.14 -18.82
N ALA A 291 17.91 -4.41 -17.91
CA ALA A 291 16.83 -3.49 -18.24
C ALA A 291 17.35 -2.28 -19.03
N VAL A 292 16.62 -1.92 -20.07
CA VAL A 292 16.84 -0.65 -20.79
C VAL A 292 16.56 0.52 -19.84
N PRO A 293 17.34 1.63 -19.92
CA PRO A 293 17.19 2.81 -19.05
C PRO A 293 15.90 3.59 -19.36
N ARG A 294 14.75 3.03 -18.98
CA ARG A 294 13.44 3.64 -19.12
C ARG A 294 12.54 3.29 -17.93
N PRO A 295 11.76 4.24 -17.39
CA PRO A 295 10.83 3.94 -16.31
C PRO A 295 9.60 3.16 -16.80
N TYR A 296 9.17 2.21 -15.98
CA TYR A 296 7.94 1.43 -16.15
C TYR A 296 6.96 1.90 -15.08
N LEU A 297 5.74 2.30 -15.46
CA LEU A 297 4.74 2.80 -14.51
C LEU A 297 4.45 1.77 -13.41
N TYR A 298 4.29 0.50 -13.76
CA TYR A 298 4.05 -0.59 -12.80
C TYR A 298 5.16 -0.66 -11.76
N SER A 299 6.39 -0.86 -12.21
CA SER A 299 7.58 -0.94 -11.36
C SER A 299 7.78 0.31 -10.51
N THR A 300 7.45 1.48 -11.07
CA THR A 300 7.50 2.75 -10.35
C THR A 300 6.51 2.77 -9.19
N VAL A 301 5.24 2.40 -9.41
CA VAL A 301 4.23 2.35 -8.32
C VAL A 301 4.63 1.34 -7.24
N LEU A 302 5.15 0.18 -7.63
CA LEU A 302 5.61 -0.83 -6.69
C LEU A 302 6.78 -0.36 -5.85
N ALA A 303 7.79 0.25 -6.47
CA ALA A 303 8.93 0.82 -5.76
C ALA A 303 8.47 1.91 -4.77
N LEU A 304 7.52 2.76 -5.17
CA LEU A 304 6.97 3.79 -4.30
C LEU A 304 6.26 3.21 -3.07
N ASP A 305 5.49 2.12 -3.24
CA ASP A 305 4.85 1.43 -2.12
C ASP A 305 5.89 0.79 -1.17
N GLY A 306 6.86 0.01 -1.67
CA GLY A 306 7.86 -0.65 -0.80
C GLY A 306 8.80 0.32 -0.09
N ILE A 307 9.20 1.43 -0.74
CA ILE A 307 10.02 2.47 -0.09
C ILE A 307 9.26 3.16 1.07
N ASN A 308 7.92 3.19 1.05
CA ASN A 308 7.17 3.73 2.18
C ASN A 308 7.35 2.92 3.46
N ASP A 309 7.56 1.60 3.37
CA ASP A 309 7.76 0.76 4.56
C ASP A 309 9.08 1.08 5.28
N LEU A 310 10.13 1.50 4.55
CA LEU A 310 11.38 2.00 5.15
C LEU A 310 11.17 3.24 6.03
N ARG A 311 10.08 3.97 5.80
CA ARG A 311 9.74 5.22 6.49
C ARG A 311 8.68 5.03 7.57
N SER A 312 8.17 3.81 7.77
CA SER A 312 7.10 3.58 8.72
C SER A 312 7.53 3.97 10.15
N PRO A 313 6.60 4.47 10.99
CA PRO A 313 6.90 4.79 12.39
C PRO A 313 7.51 3.60 13.13
N ARG A 314 6.96 2.39 12.90
CA ARG A 314 7.45 1.15 13.50
C ARG A 314 8.91 0.85 13.14
N THR A 315 9.30 0.98 11.87
CA THR A 315 10.69 0.76 11.43
C THR A 315 11.67 1.66 12.19
N ARG A 316 11.27 2.91 12.45
CA ARG A 316 12.07 3.89 13.22
C ARG A 316 12.07 3.59 14.72
N GLU A 317 10.91 3.30 15.30
CA GLU A 317 10.73 3.02 16.73
C GLU A 317 11.52 1.77 17.16
N LEU A 318 11.53 0.74 16.32
CA LEU A 318 12.28 -0.49 16.58
C LEU A 318 13.75 -0.42 16.13
N ASN A 319 14.18 0.70 15.51
CA ASN A 319 15.53 0.89 14.99
C ASN A 319 16.01 -0.29 14.13
N LEU A 320 15.18 -0.73 13.16
CA LEU A 320 15.41 -1.95 12.39
C LEU A 320 16.53 -1.84 11.35
N LEU A 321 16.94 -0.61 11.00
CA LEU A 321 17.94 -0.36 9.97
C LEU A 321 19.32 -0.15 10.60
N ASP A 322 20.34 -0.81 10.04
CA ASP A 322 21.74 -0.50 10.32
C ASP A 322 22.17 0.84 9.68
N GLU A 323 23.42 1.25 9.88
CA GLU A 323 23.91 2.54 9.40
C GLU A 323 23.95 2.63 7.87
N GLU A 324 24.41 1.58 7.19
CA GLU A 324 24.42 1.54 5.72
C GLU A 324 23.00 1.48 5.15
N GLN A 325 22.11 0.69 5.75
CA GLN A 325 20.71 0.62 5.34
C GLN A 325 19.99 1.97 5.49
N ARG A 326 20.32 2.75 6.52
CA ARG A 326 19.82 4.14 6.64
C ARG A 326 20.34 5.03 5.51
N ARG A 327 21.63 4.94 5.18
CA ARG A 327 22.22 5.68 4.05
C ARG A 327 21.54 5.32 2.72
N LEU A 328 21.30 4.05 2.46
CA LEU A 328 20.58 3.59 1.26
C LEU A 328 19.11 4.01 1.27
N ALA A 329 18.44 3.92 2.42
CA ALA A 329 17.05 4.36 2.59
C ALA A 329 16.88 5.87 2.36
N GLU A 330 17.81 6.70 2.84
CA GLU A 330 17.82 8.14 2.53
C GLU A 330 17.94 8.41 1.03
N ALA A 331 18.82 7.69 0.34
CA ALA A 331 19.00 7.81 -1.11
C ALA A 331 17.74 7.38 -1.89
N LEU A 332 17.07 6.31 -1.44
CA LEU A 332 15.78 5.88 -1.99
C LEU A 332 14.66 6.90 -1.71
N GLN A 333 14.64 7.49 -0.52
CA GLN A 333 13.65 8.48 -0.12
C GLN A 333 13.71 9.74 -1.00
N ILE A 334 14.91 10.18 -1.39
CA ILE A 334 15.06 11.33 -2.29
C ILE A 334 14.45 11.00 -3.66
N ARG A 335 14.79 9.83 -4.23
CA ARG A 335 14.24 9.35 -5.51
C ARG A 335 12.72 9.21 -5.47
N TRP A 336 12.21 8.71 -4.35
CA TRP A 336 10.77 8.59 -4.08
C TRP A 336 10.07 9.96 -4.12
N ASP A 337 10.58 10.97 -3.41
CA ASP A 337 9.97 12.31 -3.38
C ASP A 337 10.02 13.00 -4.74
N LEU A 338 11.13 12.85 -5.48
CA LEU A 338 11.25 13.36 -6.84
C LEU A 338 10.23 12.71 -7.78
N THR A 339 10.13 11.38 -7.74
CA THR A 339 9.21 10.60 -8.59
C THR A 339 7.77 10.96 -8.33
N GLN A 340 7.35 11.06 -7.06
CA GLN A 340 5.99 11.50 -6.73
C GLN A 340 5.70 12.90 -7.23
N ARG A 341 6.63 13.85 -7.05
CA ARG A 341 6.48 15.23 -7.55
C ARG A 341 6.34 15.28 -9.06
N TYR A 342 7.15 14.51 -9.77
CA TYR A 342 7.09 14.42 -11.22
C TYR A 342 5.72 13.92 -11.67
N TRP A 343 5.32 12.70 -11.28
CA TRP A 343 4.09 12.08 -11.76
C TRP A 343 2.84 12.83 -11.30
N SER A 344 2.81 13.32 -10.06
CA SER A 344 1.71 14.15 -9.56
C SER A 344 1.66 15.53 -10.23
N GLY A 345 2.82 16.06 -10.65
CA GLY A 345 2.92 17.29 -11.43
C GLY A 345 2.38 17.13 -12.85
N ILE A 346 2.70 16.02 -13.50
CA ILE A 346 2.25 15.63 -14.84
C ILE A 346 0.75 15.30 -14.84
N ALA A 347 0.28 14.47 -13.91
CA ALA A 347 -1.11 14.04 -13.81
C ALA A 347 -2.10 15.21 -13.67
N ARG A 348 -1.65 16.31 -13.03
CA ARG A 348 -2.43 17.52 -12.75
C ARG A 348 -2.06 18.71 -13.63
N PHE A 349 -1.37 18.47 -14.74
CA PHE A 349 -0.89 19.55 -15.60
C PHE A 349 -2.06 20.28 -16.27
N GLY A 350 -2.01 21.61 -16.32
CA GLY A 350 -3.06 22.42 -16.95
C GLY A 350 -4.37 22.51 -16.17
N LYS A 351 -5.41 23.04 -16.81
CA LYS A 351 -6.75 23.22 -16.22
C LYS A 351 -7.53 21.90 -16.23
N THR A 352 -7.56 21.23 -17.39
CA THR A 352 -8.05 19.86 -17.56
C THR A 352 -6.89 18.92 -17.27
N TRP A 353 -7.06 18.00 -16.34
CA TRP A 353 -5.97 17.13 -15.93
C TRP A 353 -5.78 16.01 -16.94
N PRO A 354 -4.54 15.73 -17.40
CA PRO A 354 -4.25 14.55 -18.21
C PRO A 354 -4.78 13.25 -17.59
N LEU A 355 -4.81 13.17 -16.25
CA LEU A 355 -5.32 12.00 -15.55
C LEU A 355 -6.83 11.73 -15.77
N GLU A 356 -7.60 12.76 -16.14
CA GLU A 356 -9.03 12.63 -16.42
C GLU A 356 -9.30 12.08 -17.82
N ASP A 357 -8.31 12.11 -18.71
CA ASP A 357 -8.36 11.53 -20.05
C ASP A 357 -7.95 10.05 -20.00
N ILE A 358 -8.94 9.16 -19.99
CA ILE A 358 -8.76 7.71 -19.81
C ILE A 358 -9.03 6.99 -21.14
N PRO A 359 -8.11 6.17 -21.66
CA PRO A 359 -6.93 5.59 -20.99
C PRO A 359 -5.68 6.48 -21.03
N TRP A 360 -4.82 6.31 -20.02
CA TRP A 360 -3.49 6.93 -20.00
C TRP A 360 -2.61 6.33 -21.08
N ARG A 361 -1.89 7.19 -21.81
CA ARG A 361 -0.89 6.83 -22.80
C ARG A 361 0.52 6.97 -22.24
N THR A 362 1.31 5.90 -22.28
CA THR A 362 2.73 5.93 -21.89
C THR A 362 3.60 6.53 -23.00
N SER A 363 4.84 6.86 -22.66
CA SER A 363 5.79 7.53 -23.55
C SER A 363 6.21 6.71 -24.79
N ASP A 364 5.94 5.40 -24.82
CA ASP A 364 6.08 4.48 -25.96
C ASP A 364 4.79 4.28 -26.75
N GLY A 365 3.70 4.95 -26.37
CA GLY A 365 2.42 4.89 -27.07
C GLY A 365 1.53 3.71 -26.67
N GLU A 366 1.88 2.93 -25.64
CA GLU A 366 0.94 1.96 -25.07
C GLU A 366 -0.18 2.68 -24.29
N GLU A 367 -1.39 2.15 -24.38
CA GLU A 367 -2.57 2.72 -23.72
C GLU A 367 -3.28 1.67 -22.89
N SER A 368 -3.62 2.01 -21.66
CA SER A 368 -4.40 1.14 -20.79
C SER A 368 -5.08 1.92 -19.66
N ASP A 369 -6.31 1.51 -19.32
CA ASP A 369 -6.99 1.99 -18.11
C ASP A 369 -6.19 1.63 -16.85
N TYR A 370 -5.41 0.54 -16.89
CA TYR A 370 -4.51 0.17 -15.80
C TYR A 370 -3.41 1.23 -15.61
N PHE A 371 -2.90 1.83 -16.69
CA PHE A 371 -1.92 2.92 -16.57
C PHE A 371 -2.54 4.17 -15.94
N SER A 372 -3.80 4.49 -16.26
CA SER A 372 -4.54 5.55 -15.55
C SER A 372 -4.67 5.24 -14.06
N LEU A 373 -4.92 3.98 -13.68
CA LEU A 373 -4.98 3.56 -12.28
C LEU A 373 -3.61 3.70 -11.59
N LEU A 374 -2.52 3.33 -12.25
CA LEU A 374 -1.15 3.49 -11.72
C LEU A 374 -0.79 4.96 -11.51
N VAL A 375 -1.11 5.86 -12.44
CA VAL A 375 -0.87 7.30 -12.25
C VAL A 375 -1.76 7.87 -11.14
N SER A 376 -3.02 7.42 -11.06
CA SER A 376 -3.92 7.78 -9.96
C SER A 376 -3.40 7.31 -8.60
N ALA A 377 -2.76 6.13 -8.55
CA ALA A 377 -2.11 5.62 -7.35
C ALA A 377 -1.00 6.54 -6.87
N VAL A 378 -0.13 7.02 -7.77
CA VAL A 378 0.93 7.98 -7.41
C VAL A 378 0.34 9.31 -6.93
N LEU A 379 -0.74 9.78 -7.56
CA LEU A 379 -1.45 10.98 -7.12
C LEU A 379 -1.99 10.82 -5.70
N VAL A 380 -2.66 9.71 -5.37
CA VAL A 380 -3.20 9.49 -4.01
C VAL A 380 -2.08 9.48 -2.96
N GLN A 381 -0.94 8.85 -3.25
CA GLN A 381 0.19 8.88 -2.33
C GLN A 381 0.78 10.31 -2.15
N ASP A 382 0.85 11.12 -3.21
CA ASP A 382 1.30 12.52 -3.11
C ASP A 382 0.31 13.36 -2.28
N LEU A 383 -0.99 13.11 -2.43
CA LEU A 383 -2.06 13.75 -1.65
C LEU A 383 -2.04 13.34 -0.16
N GLU A 384 -1.62 12.11 0.14
CA GLU A 384 -1.39 11.65 1.51
C GLU A 384 -0.20 12.38 2.14
N ALA A 385 0.87 12.59 1.36
CA ALA A 385 2.05 13.31 1.82
C ALA A 385 1.83 14.83 1.95
N ARG A 386 0.96 15.42 1.12
CA ARG A 386 0.65 16.85 1.09
C ARG A 386 -0.86 17.05 1.23
N GLN A 387 -1.31 17.34 2.46
CA GLN A 387 -2.72 17.64 2.80
C GLN A 387 -3.54 18.13 1.59
N ALA A 388 -4.35 17.23 1.05
CA ALA A 388 -5.09 17.43 -0.20
C ALA A 388 -6.10 18.58 -0.11
N THR A 389 -6.37 19.23 -1.25
CA THR A 389 -7.58 20.07 -1.35
C THR A 389 -8.81 19.21 -1.61
N ASP A 390 -9.98 19.65 -1.15
CA ASP A 390 -11.24 18.95 -1.43
C ASP A 390 -11.57 18.87 -2.93
N GLU A 391 -11.07 19.83 -3.73
CA GLU A 391 -11.23 19.82 -5.19
C GLU A 391 -10.41 18.71 -5.84
N ASP A 392 -9.12 18.58 -5.49
CA ASP A 392 -8.24 17.55 -6.02
C ASP A 392 -8.83 16.15 -5.80
N LEU A 393 -9.36 15.93 -4.59
CA LEU A 393 -9.91 14.65 -4.22
C LEU A 393 -11.22 14.34 -4.96
N ASN A 394 -12.10 15.32 -5.15
CA ASN A 394 -13.34 15.13 -5.92
C ASN A 394 -13.06 14.71 -7.37
N ARG A 395 -12.01 15.27 -7.98
CA ARG A 395 -11.57 14.90 -9.34
C ARG A 395 -11.01 13.47 -9.35
N ALA A 396 -10.17 13.11 -8.38
CA ALA A 396 -9.66 11.75 -8.23
C ALA A 396 -10.78 10.71 -8.02
N VAL A 397 -11.84 11.03 -7.26
CA VAL A 397 -13.01 10.15 -7.09
C VAL A 397 -13.68 9.86 -8.44
N ALA A 398 -13.84 10.88 -9.29
CA ALA A 398 -14.45 10.70 -10.61
C ALA A 398 -13.61 9.78 -11.52
N VAL A 399 -12.28 9.91 -11.46
CA VAL A 399 -11.35 9.00 -12.16
C VAL A 399 -11.53 7.56 -11.68
N PHE A 400 -11.55 7.31 -10.36
CA PHE A 400 -11.73 5.96 -9.83
C PHE A 400 -13.09 5.33 -10.18
N GLU A 401 -14.18 6.10 -10.13
CA GLU A 401 -15.49 5.60 -10.54
C GLU A 401 -15.53 5.24 -12.04
N SER A 402 -14.89 6.05 -12.89
CA SER A 402 -14.74 5.77 -14.32
C SER A 402 -13.94 4.49 -14.56
N LEU A 403 -12.79 4.35 -13.90
CA LEU A 403 -11.94 3.15 -13.99
C LEU A 403 -12.68 1.89 -13.53
N ALA A 404 -13.44 1.97 -12.44
CA ALA A 404 -14.22 0.84 -11.94
C ALA A 404 -15.34 0.43 -12.91
N GLN A 405 -15.96 1.39 -13.58
CA GLN A 405 -16.97 1.13 -14.60
C GLN A 405 -16.36 0.50 -15.86
N ARG A 406 -15.23 1.04 -16.33
CA ARG A 406 -14.54 0.56 -17.53
C ARG A 406 -13.91 -0.82 -17.32
N GLY A 407 -13.34 -1.07 -16.15
CA GLY A 407 -12.80 -2.36 -15.73
C GLY A 407 -13.82 -3.39 -15.24
N ARG A 408 -15.13 -3.17 -15.45
CA ARG A 408 -16.21 -4.13 -15.09
C ARG A 408 -16.22 -4.56 -13.62
N ILE A 409 -15.83 -3.65 -12.74
CA ILE A 409 -15.98 -3.84 -11.29
C ILE A 409 -17.40 -3.48 -10.87
N THR A 410 -17.92 -2.35 -11.35
CA THR A 410 -19.27 -1.85 -11.01
C THR A 410 -20.33 -2.19 -12.07
N ARG A 411 -19.94 -2.90 -13.13
CA ARG A 411 -20.79 -3.32 -14.25
C ARG A 411 -20.54 -4.78 -14.57
N ARG A 412 -21.54 -5.46 -15.13
CA ARG A 412 -21.38 -6.83 -15.63
C ARG A 412 -20.44 -6.85 -16.84
N VAL A 413 -19.69 -7.95 -16.96
CA VAL A 413 -18.93 -8.29 -18.17
C VAL A 413 -19.89 -8.55 -19.33
N THR A 414 -19.47 -8.20 -20.54
CA THR A 414 -20.21 -8.49 -21.78
C THR A 414 -19.49 -9.57 -22.59
N LYS A 415 -20.13 -10.09 -23.65
CA LYS A 415 -19.46 -11.05 -24.54
C LYS A 415 -18.29 -10.35 -25.25
N ASP A 416 -17.13 -10.99 -25.28
CA ASP A 416 -15.89 -10.49 -25.92
C ASP A 416 -15.40 -9.14 -25.34
N ASP A 417 -15.63 -8.91 -24.04
CA ASP A 417 -15.30 -7.66 -23.37
C ASP A 417 -13.78 -7.53 -23.12
N ARG A 418 -13.13 -6.60 -23.81
CA ARG A 418 -11.70 -6.32 -23.66
C ARG A 418 -11.28 -5.90 -22.25
N ALA A 419 -12.22 -5.45 -21.41
CA ALA A 419 -11.93 -5.12 -20.02
C ALA A 419 -11.54 -6.35 -19.18
N VAL A 420 -11.87 -7.57 -19.64
CA VAL A 420 -11.47 -8.83 -18.99
C VAL A 420 -9.95 -9.00 -19.00
N ASP A 421 -9.27 -8.55 -20.07
CA ASP A 421 -7.81 -8.69 -20.24
C ASP A 421 -7.03 -8.01 -19.10
N MET A 422 -7.59 -6.95 -18.48
CA MET A 422 -6.97 -6.28 -17.33
C MET A 422 -6.95 -7.13 -16.05
N HIS A 423 -7.81 -8.14 -15.98
CA HIS A 423 -7.89 -9.05 -14.85
C HIS A 423 -7.20 -10.37 -15.15
N VAL A 424 -7.46 -10.95 -16.33
CA VAL A 424 -6.93 -12.24 -16.78
C VAL A 424 -6.71 -12.21 -18.29
N PRO A 425 -5.48 -12.40 -18.79
CA PRO A 425 -4.26 -12.74 -18.05
C PRO A 425 -3.62 -11.56 -17.29
N GLY A 426 -4.19 -10.36 -17.35
CA GLY A 426 -3.60 -9.13 -16.83
C GLY A 426 -2.92 -8.31 -17.93
N VAL A 427 -2.60 -7.06 -17.61
CA VAL A 427 -1.94 -6.15 -18.56
C VAL A 427 -0.51 -6.63 -18.82
N ARG A 428 -0.26 -6.99 -20.08
CA ARG A 428 1.04 -7.48 -20.55
C ARG A 428 2.02 -6.32 -20.65
N MET A 429 3.20 -6.50 -20.06
CA MET A 429 4.31 -5.57 -20.10
C MET A 429 5.51 -6.25 -20.75
N THR A 430 6.10 -5.60 -21.75
CA THR A 430 7.29 -6.13 -22.42
C THR A 430 8.53 -5.80 -21.59
N LEU A 431 9.31 -6.80 -21.19
CA LEU A 431 10.54 -6.59 -20.43
C LEU A 431 11.69 -6.27 -21.38
N VAL A 432 11.67 -5.05 -21.94
CA VAL A 432 12.62 -4.64 -22.98
C VAL A 432 14.05 -4.78 -22.46
N GLY A 433 14.85 -5.51 -23.25
CA GLY A 433 16.25 -5.83 -22.97
C GLY A 433 16.50 -7.24 -22.45
N SER A 434 15.45 -7.96 -22.04
CA SER A 434 15.54 -9.38 -21.65
C SER A 434 15.96 -10.31 -22.79
N ASP A 435 15.81 -9.86 -24.05
CA ASP A 435 16.18 -10.57 -25.27
C ASP A 435 17.69 -10.66 -25.52
N GLU A 436 18.51 -9.95 -24.73
CA GLU A 436 19.98 -10.02 -24.84
C GLU A 436 20.57 -11.31 -24.25
N ILE A 437 19.83 -11.95 -23.34
CA ILE A 437 20.27 -13.13 -22.60
C ILE A 437 19.33 -14.34 -22.82
N GLY A 438 18.37 -14.23 -23.75
CA GLY A 438 17.39 -15.28 -24.06
C GLY A 438 16.22 -14.77 -24.93
N PRO A 439 15.07 -15.46 -24.96
CA PRO A 439 13.86 -14.94 -25.61
C PRO A 439 13.31 -13.68 -24.92
N LEU A 440 12.66 -12.80 -25.68
CA LEU A 440 11.97 -11.63 -25.12
C LEU A 440 10.90 -12.05 -24.10
N LEU A 441 10.99 -11.51 -22.89
CA LEU A 441 10.11 -11.83 -21.78
C LEU A 441 8.99 -10.81 -21.61
N TYR A 442 7.91 -11.27 -20.98
CA TYR A 442 6.74 -10.49 -20.65
C TYR A 442 6.32 -10.73 -19.20
N TRP A 443 5.85 -9.66 -18.58
CA TRP A 443 5.23 -9.64 -17.27
C TRP A 443 3.74 -9.37 -17.40
N HIS A 444 2.92 -9.98 -16.55
CA HIS A 444 1.47 -9.75 -16.55
C HIS A 444 1.01 -9.15 -15.23
N ALA A 445 0.63 -7.88 -15.25
CA ALA A 445 0.07 -7.20 -14.10
C ALA A 445 -1.42 -7.53 -13.94
N ARG A 446 -1.77 -8.29 -12.90
CA ARG A 446 -3.13 -8.84 -12.65
C ARG A 446 -3.88 -8.14 -11.51
N ASP A 447 -3.31 -7.07 -10.95
CA ASP A 447 -3.74 -6.44 -9.69
C ASP A 447 -4.67 -5.23 -9.88
N PHE A 448 -5.30 -5.05 -11.06
CA PHE A 448 -6.19 -3.89 -11.31
C PHE A 448 -7.25 -3.70 -10.21
N ALA A 449 -8.00 -4.75 -9.87
CA ALA A 449 -9.05 -4.68 -8.87
C ALA A 449 -8.54 -4.46 -7.43
N PRO A 450 -7.57 -5.23 -6.90
CA PRO A 450 -7.07 -4.96 -5.54
C PRO A 450 -6.31 -3.63 -5.44
N LEU A 451 -5.60 -3.19 -6.49
CA LEU A 451 -4.98 -1.87 -6.52
C LEU A 451 -6.04 -0.76 -6.43
N LEU A 452 -7.13 -0.85 -7.20
CA LEU A 452 -8.24 0.09 -7.10
C LEU A 452 -8.83 0.11 -5.68
N LEU A 453 -9.03 -1.06 -5.07
CA LEU A 453 -9.52 -1.17 -3.69
C LEU A 453 -8.59 -0.44 -2.71
N LYS A 454 -7.28 -0.74 -2.76
CA LYS A 454 -6.24 -0.13 -1.92
C LYS A 454 -6.28 1.40 -2.05
N ARG A 455 -6.30 1.92 -3.28
CA ARG A 455 -6.31 3.38 -3.53
C ARG A 455 -7.62 4.06 -3.13
N CYS A 456 -8.77 3.41 -3.29
CA CYS A 456 -10.04 3.94 -2.80
C CYS A 456 -10.04 4.09 -1.28
N LEU A 457 -9.52 3.09 -0.55
CA LEU A 457 -9.41 3.12 0.91
C LEU A 457 -8.44 4.22 1.38
N GLN A 458 -7.26 4.30 0.78
CA GLN A 458 -6.29 5.37 1.08
C GLN A 458 -6.87 6.76 0.79
N ALA A 459 -7.48 6.98 -0.37
CA ALA A 459 -8.10 8.25 -0.70
C ALA A 459 -9.26 8.62 0.24
N ALA A 460 -10.04 7.64 0.71
CA ALA A 460 -11.12 7.87 1.66
C ALA A 460 -10.60 8.34 3.03
N ALA A 461 -9.40 7.89 3.41
CA ALA A 461 -8.70 8.30 4.62
C ALA A 461 -8.29 9.80 4.59
N LEU A 462 -7.99 10.33 3.41
CA LEU A 462 -7.57 11.73 3.21
C LEU A 462 -8.74 12.72 3.17
N SER A 463 -9.94 12.24 2.90
CA SER A 463 -11.08 13.09 2.56
C SER A 463 -11.69 13.79 3.77
N ALA A 464 -11.52 15.11 3.88
CA ALA A 464 -12.32 15.92 4.80
C ALA A 464 -13.78 16.08 4.31
N ASN A 465 -13.99 15.97 2.99
CA ASN A 465 -15.30 16.03 2.37
C ASN A 465 -16.08 14.71 2.51
N ARG A 466 -17.12 14.73 3.36
CA ARG A 466 -17.99 13.58 3.60
C ARG A 466 -18.56 12.97 2.31
N ALA A 467 -18.95 13.76 1.32
CA ALA A 467 -19.56 13.24 0.10
C ALA A 467 -18.54 12.46 -0.76
N ALA A 468 -17.31 12.96 -0.86
CA ALA A 468 -16.21 12.28 -1.54
C ALA A 468 -15.82 10.99 -0.79
N ARG A 469 -15.68 11.06 0.54
CA ARG A 469 -15.44 9.87 1.39
C ARG A 469 -16.51 8.80 1.20
N ASP A 470 -17.79 9.17 1.25
CA ASP A 470 -18.90 8.22 1.10
C ASP A 470 -18.91 7.56 -0.29
N ARG A 471 -18.54 8.29 -1.36
CA ARG A 471 -18.39 7.72 -2.71
C ARG A 471 -17.23 6.74 -2.79
N LEU A 472 -16.06 7.10 -2.26
CA LEU A 472 -14.87 6.23 -2.23
C LEU A 472 -15.11 4.96 -1.41
N MET A 473 -15.77 5.08 -0.25
CA MET A 473 -16.11 3.91 0.57
C MET A 473 -17.09 2.98 -0.12
N ARG A 474 -18.14 3.52 -0.78
CA ARG A 474 -19.05 2.69 -1.59
C ARG A 474 -18.32 2.00 -2.73
N LEU A 475 -17.42 2.70 -3.41
CA LEU A 475 -16.62 2.12 -4.48
C LEU A 475 -15.72 1.00 -3.96
N ALA A 476 -15.06 1.20 -2.81
CA ALA A 476 -14.27 0.17 -2.16
C ALA A 476 -15.11 -1.08 -1.80
N GLU A 477 -16.32 -0.90 -1.27
CA GLU A 477 -17.23 -2.02 -0.97
C GLU A 477 -17.66 -2.78 -2.23
N MET A 478 -17.93 -2.08 -3.33
CA MET A 478 -18.24 -2.70 -4.62
C MET A 478 -17.06 -3.45 -5.22
N THR A 479 -15.85 -2.89 -5.12
CA THR A 479 -14.61 -3.56 -5.54
C THR A 479 -14.34 -4.79 -4.69
N MET A 480 -14.58 -4.71 -3.37
CA MET A 480 -14.48 -5.86 -2.49
C MET A 480 -15.50 -6.94 -2.84
N ASP A 481 -16.74 -6.59 -3.21
CA ASP A 481 -17.73 -7.56 -3.71
C ASP A 481 -17.28 -8.24 -5.01
N HIS A 482 -16.64 -7.50 -5.91
CA HIS A 482 -16.06 -8.06 -7.12
C HIS A 482 -14.95 -9.07 -6.80
N LEU A 483 -14.08 -8.74 -5.84
CA LEU A 483 -12.96 -9.59 -5.42
C LEU A 483 -13.44 -10.81 -4.60
N ASP A 484 -14.47 -10.67 -3.78
CA ASP A 484 -15.02 -11.78 -2.98
C ASP A 484 -15.58 -12.90 -3.85
N LYS A 485 -16.19 -12.55 -5.00
CA LYS A 485 -16.64 -13.49 -6.03
C LYS A 485 -15.51 -14.19 -6.78
N ARG A 486 -14.29 -13.72 -6.62
CA ARG A 486 -13.09 -14.32 -7.22
C ARG A 486 -12.32 -15.21 -6.23
N ARG A 487 -12.93 -15.56 -5.10
CA ARG A 487 -12.31 -16.48 -4.15
C ARG A 487 -12.41 -17.90 -4.65
N ILE A 488 -11.36 -18.66 -4.37
CA ILE A 488 -11.37 -20.11 -4.53
C ILE A 488 -12.39 -20.68 -3.54
N HIS A 489 -13.36 -21.43 -4.04
CA HIS A 489 -14.40 -22.05 -3.21
C HIS A 489 -14.10 -23.50 -2.86
N ASP A 490 -13.39 -24.22 -3.73
CA ASP A 490 -13.12 -25.65 -3.62
C ASP A 490 -11.61 -25.95 -3.62
N GLY A 491 -11.21 -27.11 -3.08
CA GLY A 491 -9.83 -27.58 -3.05
C GLY A 491 -9.09 -27.29 -1.74
N ASP A 492 -7.77 -27.14 -1.83
CA ASP A 492 -6.89 -27.00 -0.66
C ASP A 492 -6.69 -25.53 -0.22
N ALA A 493 -7.12 -24.57 -1.05
CA ALA A 493 -6.95 -23.14 -0.81
C ALA A 493 -8.28 -22.34 -0.72
N PRO A 494 -9.37 -22.88 -0.13
CA PRO A 494 -10.65 -22.17 -0.11
C PRO A 494 -10.53 -20.87 0.67
N GLY A 495 -11.08 -19.78 0.13
CA GLY A 495 -11.00 -18.43 0.72
C GLY A 495 -9.79 -17.61 0.29
N LEU A 496 -8.81 -18.20 -0.41
CA LEU A 496 -7.74 -17.48 -1.08
C LEU A 496 -8.15 -17.07 -2.50
N TRP A 497 -7.29 -16.32 -3.17
CA TRP A 497 -7.48 -15.91 -4.57
C TRP A 497 -6.51 -16.66 -5.47
N ASP A 498 -6.77 -16.81 -6.76
CA ASP A 498 -7.79 -16.11 -7.57
C ASP A 498 -8.57 -17.10 -8.43
N ASP A 499 -9.91 -17.09 -8.39
CA ASP A 499 -10.77 -17.81 -9.33
C ASP A 499 -11.63 -16.80 -10.13
N PRO A 500 -11.22 -16.43 -11.35
CA PRO A 500 -11.93 -15.42 -12.14
C PRO A 500 -13.22 -15.92 -12.79
N ASN A 501 -13.48 -17.23 -12.80
CA ASN A 501 -14.38 -17.86 -13.78
C ASN A 501 -15.83 -17.40 -13.66
N GLU A 502 -16.42 -17.49 -12.47
CA GLU A 502 -17.84 -17.13 -12.26
C GLU A 502 -18.12 -15.67 -12.65
N MET A 503 -17.19 -14.77 -12.34
CA MET A 503 -17.38 -13.33 -12.51
C MET A 503 -17.01 -12.82 -13.91
N LEU A 504 -15.92 -13.31 -14.49
CA LEU A 504 -15.36 -12.80 -15.74
C LEU A 504 -15.74 -13.64 -16.97
N PHE A 505 -16.05 -14.92 -16.77
CA PHE A 505 -16.39 -15.87 -17.83
C PHE A 505 -17.72 -16.58 -17.54
N PRO A 506 -18.84 -15.86 -17.35
CA PRO A 506 -20.11 -16.46 -16.93
C PRO A 506 -20.66 -17.52 -17.91
N ASP A 507 -20.30 -17.41 -19.20
CA ASP A 507 -20.69 -18.35 -20.25
C ASP A 507 -19.56 -19.34 -20.63
N GLY A 508 -18.37 -19.21 -20.02
CA GLY A 508 -17.14 -19.84 -20.48
C GLY A 508 -16.94 -21.30 -20.06
N GLY A 509 -17.66 -21.77 -19.03
CA GLY A 509 -17.57 -23.15 -18.55
C GLY A 509 -16.16 -23.62 -18.16
N LEU A 510 -15.26 -22.69 -17.85
CA LEU A 510 -13.88 -22.98 -17.46
C LEU A 510 -13.85 -23.70 -16.11
N PRO A 511 -12.91 -24.65 -15.91
CA PRO A 511 -12.77 -25.33 -14.63
C PRO A 511 -12.38 -24.34 -13.53
N ALA A 512 -13.02 -24.46 -12.36
CA ALA A 512 -12.69 -23.67 -11.18
C ALA A 512 -11.21 -23.82 -10.81
N GLU A 513 -10.59 -22.70 -10.47
CA GLU A 513 -9.21 -22.64 -10.00
C GLU A 513 -9.11 -23.22 -8.59
N LYS A 514 -8.09 -24.05 -8.34
CA LYS A 514 -7.92 -24.75 -7.05
C LYS A 514 -6.66 -24.35 -6.29
N LEU A 515 -5.73 -23.68 -6.98
CA LEU A 515 -4.44 -23.27 -6.43
C LEU A 515 -4.42 -21.74 -6.27
N PRO A 516 -3.83 -21.22 -5.18
CA PRO A 516 -3.83 -19.80 -4.92
C PRO A 516 -2.86 -19.07 -5.84
N SER A 517 -3.27 -17.90 -6.33
CA SER A 517 -2.39 -16.83 -6.78
C SER A 517 -1.93 -16.04 -5.54
N TRP A 518 -0.65 -16.20 -5.20
CA TRP A 518 -0.05 -15.44 -4.09
C TRP A 518 0.02 -13.95 -4.40
N ALA A 519 0.33 -13.56 -5.64
CA ALA A 519 0.23 -12.17 -6.10
C ALA A 519 -1.14 -11.53 -5.80
N MET A 520 -2.25 -12.19 -6.15
CA MET A 520 -3.58 -11.62 -5.86
C MET A 520 -3.88 -11.62 -4.35
N THR A 521 -3.54 -12.70 -3.65
CA THR A 521 -3.82 -12.86 -2.22
C THR A 521 -3.05 -11.83 -1.38
N GLU A 522 -1.79 -11.58 -1.72
CA GLU A 522 -0.95 -10.55 -1.10
C GLU A 522 -1.56 -9.16 -1.31
N ARG A 523 -1.97 -8.81 -2.54
CA ARG A 523 -2.59 -7.50 -2.82
C ARG A 523 -3.90 -7.29 -2.06
N MET A 524 -4.66 -8.36 -1.83
CA MET A 524 -5.84 -8.32 -0.95
C MET A 524 -5.46 -8.00 0.49
N VAL A 525 -4.38 -8.60 1.00
CA VAL A 525 -3.85 -8.32 2.33
C VAL A 525 -3.40 -6.87 2.45
N GLU A 526 -2.67 -6.33 1.46
CA GLU A 526 -2.29 -4.91 1.45
C GLU A 526 -3.50 -3.97 1.51
N ALA A 527 -4.54 -4.27 0.70
CA ALA A 527 -5.76 -3.48 0.68
C ALA A 527 -6.50 -3.53 2.04
N LEU A 528 -6.54 -4.68 2.70
CA LEU A 528 -7.14 -4.81 4.04
C LEU A 528 -6.33 -4.08 5.11
N ILE A 529 -4.99 -4.07 5.03
CA ILE A 529 -4.15 -3.25 5.92
C ILE A 529 -4.46 -1.76 5.72
N ALA A 530 -4.55 -1.30 4.47
CA ALA A 530 -4.96 0.07 4.16
C ALA A 530 -6.36 0.39 4.72
N GLY A 531 -7.31 -0.56 4.61
CA GLY A 531 -8.62 -0.45 5.23
C GLY A 531 -8.58 -0.37 6.75
N SER A 532 -7.74 -1.17 7.41
CA SER A 532 -7.54 -1.13 8.86
C SER A 532 -7.05 0.24 9.32
N ARG A 533 -6.01 0.79 8.65
CA ARG A 533 -5.51 2.14 8.92
C ARG A 533 -6.59 3.20 8.70
N THR A 534 -7.36 3.09 7.62
CA THR A 534 -8.46 4.02 7.29
C THR A 534 -9.57 4.03 8.35
N PHE A 535 -9.92 2.88 8.91
CA PHE A 535 -10.96 2.78 9.94
C PHE A 535 -10.48 3.12 11.35
N GLN A 536 -9.18 3.06 11.61
CA GLN A 536 -8.59 3.51 12.87
C GLN A 536 -8.47 5.03 12.97
N GLN A 537 -8.54 5.74 11.84
CA GLN A 537 -8.57 7.20 11.84
C GLN A 537 -9.83 7.73 12.52
N GLU A 538 -9.67 8.86 13.21
CA GLU A 538 -10.78 9.52 13.87
C GLU A 538 -11.89 9.92 12.87
N PRO A 539 -13.17 9.92 13.31
CA PRO A 539 -14.28 10.35 12.47
C PRO A 539 -14.09 11.77 11.92
N LEU A 540 -14.66 12.04 10.74
CA LEU A 540 -14.60 13.36 10.11
C LEU A 540 -15.16 14.45 11.04
N ARG A 541 -14.32 15.44 11.33
CA ARG A 541 -14.61 16.57 12.20
C ARG A 541 -15.15 17.71 11.33
N SER A 542 -16.45 17.98 11.36
CA SER A 542 -16.97 19.20 10.73
C SER A 542 -16.96 20.36 11.74
N SER A 543 -16.46 21.52 11.32
CA SER A 543 -16.46 22.74 12.15
C SER A 543 -17.87 23.08 12.65
N GLY A 544 -18.88 22.90 11.79
CA GLY A 544 -20.29 23.11 12.17
C GLY A 544 -20.87 22.08 13.14
N MET A 545 -20.33 20.85 13.23
CA MET A 545 -20.73 19.91 14.30
C MET A 545 -20.09 20.27 15.63
N ARG A 546 -18.82 20.69 15.60
CA ARG A 546 -18.12 21.14 16.80
C ARG A 546 -18.78 22.40 17.37
N ALA A 547 -19.05 23.40 16.53
CA ALA A 547 -19.74 24.62 16.95
C ALA A 547 -21.09 24.32 17.61
N ARG A 548 -21.91 23.45 17.01
CA ARG A 548 -23.19 23.03 17.59
C ARG A 548 -23.03 22.29 18.93
N ALA A 549 -22.02 21.42 19.03
CA ALA A 549 -21.73 20.73 20.28
C ALA A 549 -21.30 21.71 21.38
N GLU A 550 -20.48 22.72 21.04
CA GLU A 550 -20.02 23.77 21.96
C GLU A 550 -21.19 24.67 22.40
N GLU A 551 -22.08 25.05 21.48
CA GLU A 551 -23.30 25.81 21.77
C GLU A 551 -24.22 25.05 22.75
N ALA A 552 -24.54 23.79 22.44
CA ALA A 552 -25.40 22.96 23.30
C ALA A 552 -24.77 22.71 24.68
N LEU A 553 -23.44 22.50 24.73
CA LEU A 553 -22.71 22.30 25.97
C LEU A 553 -22.75 23.55 26.86
N HIS A 554 -22.49 24.74 26.30
CA HIS A 554 -22.54 25.99 27.05
C HIS A 554 -23.93 26.28 27.62
N GLU A 555 -25.00 26.03 26.85
CA GLU A 555 -26.37 26.19 27.34
C GLU A 555 -26.67 25.25 28.51
N ALA A 556 -26.31 23.96 28.37
CA ALA A 556 -26.56 22.95 29.39
C ALA A 556 -25.81 23.26 30.70
N GLU A 557 -24.56 23.72 30.59
CA GLU A 557 -23.77 24.14 31.75
C GLU A 557 -24.33 25.37 32.43
N HIS A 558 -24.79 26.36 31.65
CA HIS A 558 -25.41 27.55 32.20
C HIS A 558 -26.68 27.19 33.00
N LEU A 559 -27.53 26.33 32.46
CA LEU A 559 -28.75 25.86 33.12
C LEU A 559 -28.46 25.01 34.37
N LEU A 560 -27.47 24.10 34.30
CA LEU A 560 -27.04 23.31 35.46
C LEU A 560 -26.52 24.22 36.58
N ASN A 561 -25.63 25.17 36.26
CA ASN A 561 -25.08 26.10 37.24
C ASN A 561 -26.18 26.94 37.92
N ARG A 562 -27.17 27.39 37.14
CA ARG A 562 -28.34 28.10 37.69
C ARG A 562 -29.12 27.23 38.68
N LEU A 563 -29.39 25.97 38.32
CA LEU A 563 -30.09 25.02 39.19
C LEU A 563 -29.31 24.67 40.47
N LEU A 564 -27.97 24.60 40.38
CA LEU A 564 -27.11 24.36 41.53
C LEU A 564 -27.10 25.54 42.51
N VAL A 565 -27.14 26.78 42.00
CA VAL A 565 -27.28 27.99 42.85
C VAL A 565 -28.61 27.99 43.60
N ASP A 566 -29.69 27.49 42.99
CA ASP A 566 -31.02 27.40 43.58
C ASP A 566 -31.23 26.12 44.43
N SER A 567 -30.20 25.28 44.60
CA SER A 567 -30.28 24.01 45.34
C SER A 567 -29.62 24.09 46.73
N ASP A 568 -30.20 23.39 47.71
CA ASP A 568 -29.68 23.33 49.07
C ASP A 568 -28.52 22.33 49.16
N SER A 569 -27.40 22.70 49.81
CA SER A 569 -26.14 21.94 49.74
C SER A 569 -26.18 20.58 50.47
N ASP A 570 -27.18 20.35 51.31
CA ASP A 570 -27.39 19.12 52.07
C ASP A 570 -28.49 18.20 51.47
N ASP A 571 -28.99 18.51 50.25
CA ASP A 571 -30.04 17.73 49.59
C ASP A 571 -29.49 16.39 49.05
N THR A 572 -29.97 15.28 49.63
CA THR A 572 -29.67 13.89 49.21
C THR A 572 -30.83 13.24 48.43
N SER A 573 -31.78 14.04 47.96
CA SER A 573 -32.95 13.56 47.23
C SER A 573 -32.60 12.96 45.85
N ALA A 574 -33.60 12.31 45.22
CA ALA A 574 -33.50 11.82 43.85
C ALA A 574 -33.05 12.91 42.84
N ARG A 575 -33.38 14.18 43.14
CA ARG A 575 -32.96 15.35 42.34
C ARG A 575 -31.44 15.56 42.39
N SER A 576 -30.83 15.40 43.56
CA SER A 576 -29.37 15.51 43.74
C SER A 576 -28.63 14.42 42.96
N ALA A 577 -29.15 13.19 42.98
CA ALA A 577 -28.60 12.09 42.19
C ALA A 577 -28.68 12.36 40.66
N GLU A 578 -29.77 12.97 40.19
CA GLU A 578 -29.95 13.31 38.78
C GLU A 578 -29.02 14.43 38.31
N LEU A 579 -28.80 15.46 39.15
CA LEU A 579 -27.83 16.52 38.89
C LEU A 579 -26.39 15.98 38.75
N ILE A 580 -26.00 15.00 39.56
CA ILE A 580 -24.69 14.32 39.44
C ILE A 580 -24.58 13.57 38.10
N VAL A 581 -25.65 12.94 37.64
CA VAL A 581 -25.67 12.25 36.33
C VAL A 581 -25.53 13.27 35.19
N ILE A 582 -26.22 14.40 35.27
CA ILE A 582 -26.10 15.51 34.30
C ILE A 582 -24.66 16.04 34.28
N GLU A 583 -24.06 16.31 35.44
CA GLU A 583 -22.68 16.80 35.56
C GLU A 583 -21.67 15.82 34.94
N ARG A 584 -21.84 14.50 35.15
CA ARG A 584 -21.00 13.48 34.50
C ARG A 584 -21.16 13.48 32.98
N ARG A 585 -22.39 13.64 32.47
CA ARG A 585 -22.64 13.73 31.02
C ARG A 585 -21.96 14.95 30.41
N LEU A 586 -22.06 16.12 31.05
CA LEU A 586 -21.43 17.35 30.59
C LEU A 586 -19.89 17.29 30.68
N SER A 587 -19.36 16.70 31.76
CA SER A 587 -17.91 16.47 31.89
C SER A 587 -17.40 15.55 30.78
N ARG A 588 -18.11 14.46 30.50
CA ARG A 588 -17.77 13.57 29.38
C ARG A 588 -17.91 14.29 28.04
N ALA A 589 -18.93 15.13 27.86
CA ALA A 589 -19.11 15.91 26.64
C ALA A 589 -17.91 16.84 26.39
N ARG A 590 -17.37 17.50 27.42
CA ARG A 590 -16.12 18.31 27.32
C ARG A 590 -14.93 17.47 26.89
N GLU A 591 -14.72 16.32 27.52
CA GLU A 591 -13.59 15.44 27.20
C GLU A 591 -13.59 15.04 25.73
N VAL A 592 -14.77 14.70 25.20
CA VAL A 592 -14.89 14.16 23.84
C VAL A 592 -15.24 15.20 22.78
N ILE A 593 -15.39 16.50 23.11
CA ILE A 593 -15.87 17.49 22.15
C ILE A 593 -14.94 17.67 20.93
N THR A 594 -13.64 17.50 21.15
CA THR A 594 -12.62 17.64 20.11
C THR A 594 -12.58 16.40 19.20
N GLU A 595 -12.71 15.20 19.78
CA GLU A 595 -12.54 13.92 19.09
C GLU A 595 -13.86 13.37 18.53
N GLN A 596 -14.98 13.61 19.23
CA GLN A 596 -16.31 13.08 18.94
C GLN A 596 -17.39 14.15 19.14
N PRO A 597 -17.40 15.24 18.32
CA PRO A 597 -18.35 16.34 18.49
C PRO A 597 -19.82 15.91 18.38
N GLY A 598 -20.13 14.85 17.61
CA GLY A 598 -21.47 14.28 17.55
C GLY A 598 -21.91 13.63 18.88
N THR A 599 -21.01 12.87 19.52
CA THR A 599 -21.24 12.29 20.85
C THR A 599 -21.36 13.37 21.91
N ALA A 600 -20.48 14.37 21.88
CA ALA A 600 -20.54 15.52 22.79
C ALA A 600 -21.88 16.27 22.66
N ASN A 601 -22.33 16.54 21.43
CA ASN A 601 -23.63 17.15 21.19
C ASN A 601 -24.80 16.30 21.71
N ALA A 602 -24.76 14.97 21.49
CA ALA A 602 -25.80 14.07 22.00
C ALA A 602 -25.84 14.04 23.54
N LEU A 603 -24.68 14.04 24.20
CA LEU A 603 -24.57 14.10 25.66
C LEU A 603 -25.09 15.45 26.20
N ALA A 604 -24.76 16.56 25.53
CA ALA A 604 -25.24 17.89 25.91
C ALA A 604 -26.76 18.02 25.73
N LEU A 605 -27.32 17.55 24.61
CA LEU A 605 -28.77 17.51 24.38
C LEU A 605 -29.50 16.62 25.41
N ALA A 606 -28.93 15.47 25.74
CA ALA A 606 -29.49 14.60 26.79
C ALA A 606 -29.45 15.26 28.17
N ALA A 607 -28.43 16.07 28.47
CA ALA A 607 -28.37 16.88 29.68
C ALA A 607 -29.43 17.99 29.67
N LEU A 608 -29.61 18.72 28.56
CA LEU A 608 -30.66 19.73 28.41
C LEU A 608 -32.06 19.16 28.63
N LEU A 609 -32.35 17.98 28.07
CA LEU A 609 -33.63 17.30 28.29
C LEU A 609 -33.87 16.98 29.76
N SER A 610 -32.89 16.42 30.47
CA SER A 610 -33.01 16.15 31.91
C SER A 610 -33.14 17.43 32.74
N LEU A 611 -32.47 18.53 32.36
CA LEU A 611 -32.60 19.83 33.04
C LEU A 611 -33.99 20.44 32.85
N ASP A 612 -34.59 20.29 31.67
CA ASP A 612 -35.96 20.74 31.39
C ASP A 612 -36.98 19.94 32.20
N GLU A 613 -36.83 18.61 32.27
CA GLU A 613 -37.69 17.73 33.07
C GLU A 613 -37.69 18.13 34.56
N ILE A 614 -36.52 18.47 35.12
CA ILE A 614 -36.38 18.98 36.49
C ILE A 614 -37.12 20.32 36.66
N ASN A 615 -36.95 21.26 35.73
CA ASN A 615 -37.60 22.56 35.78
C ASN A 615 -39.13 22.46 35.68
N VAL A 616 -39.65 21.58 34.82
CA VAL A 616 -41.09 21.31 34.68
C VAL A 616 -41.65 20.73 35.97
N ALA A 617 -40.96 19.76 36.59
CA ALA A 617 -41.38 19.18 37.85
C ALA A 617 -41.44 20.22 38.99
N GLN A 618 -40.51 21.19 39.01
CA GLN A 618 -40.55 22.33 39.94
C GLN A 618 -41.73 23.28 39.67
N GLY A 619 -42.00 23.58 38.40
CA GLY A 619 -43.14 24.40 37.99
C GLY A 619 -44.49 23.80 38.39
N ASP A 620 -44.62 22.48 38.31
CA ASP A 620 -45.85 21.77 38.72
C ASP A 620 -45.97 21.66 40.25
N ALA A 621 -44.86 21.46 40.97
CA ALA A 621 -44.85 21.46 42.43
C ALA A 621 -45.25 22.83 43.01
N SER A 622 -44.71 23.92 42.44
CA SER A 622 -45.00 25.30 42.85
C SER A 622 -46.40 25.80 42.48
N ARG A 623 -47.10 25.16 41.53
CA ARG A 623 -48.53 25.44 41.22
C ARG A 623 -49.52 24.69 42.11
N ARG A 624 -49.09 23.66 42.83
CA ARG A 624 -49.93 22.83 43.72
C ARG A 624 -49.88 23.26 45.19
N THR A 625 -48.94 24.13 45.53
CA THR A 625 -48.86 24.89 46.78
C THR A 625 -49.48 26.27 46.59
#